data_AF-A0A7K1SH06-F1
#
_entry.id   AF-A0A7K1SH06-F1
#
_cell.length_a   1.000
_cell.length_b   1.000
_cell.length_c   1.000
_cell.angle_alpha   90.00
_cell.angle_beta   90.00
_cell.angle_gamma   90.00
#
_symmetry.space_group_name_H-M   'P 1'
#
loop_
_entity.id
_entity.type
_entity.pdbx_description
1 polymer ?
#
loop_
_entity_poly.entity_id
_entity_poly.type
_entity_poly.pdbx_seq_one_letter_code
_entity_poly.pdbx_strand_id
1 'polypeptide(L)'
;MCIKKYLENRQMEKRIRRLTEAERQAILKASPLEAGLFQGEGFHVFLKSEPDFGKAHVDSLGEISAQAAEDWIIRQYLLAEDKMKNL
;
A
#
# COMPACT_ATOMS: atom_id res chain seq x y z
N MET A 1 12.77 -16.84 13.79
CA MET A 1 11.96 -16.49 12.60
C MET A 1 11.53 -15.03 12.54
N CYS A 2 11.44 -14.30 13.67
CA CYS A 2 10.95 -12.91 13.69
C CYS A 2 11.92 -11.86 13.12
N ILE A 3 13.24 -12.09 13.21
CA ILE A 3 14.26 -11.13 12.75
C ILE A 3 14.26 -10.96 11.21
N LYS A 4 14.02 -12.05 10.46
CA LYS A 4 13.97 -12.00 8.99
C LYS A 4 12.79 -11.12 8.51
N LYS A 5 11.58 -11.40 9.00
CA LYS A 5 10.37 -10.60 8.69
C LYS A 5 10.53 -9.12 9.08
N TYR A 6 11.19 -8.85 10.20
CA TYR A 6 11.48 -7.48 10.63
C TYR A 6 12.45 -6.76 9.68
N LEU A 7 13.51 -7.44 9.25
CA LEU A 7 14.48 -6.88 8.30
C LEU A 7 13.84 -6.63 6.92
N GLU A 8 13.01 -7.56 6.43
CA GLU A 8 12.27 -7.41 5.18
C GLU A 8 11.32 -6.21 5.22
N ASN A 9 10.55 -6.07 6.30
CA ASN A 9 9.69 -4.89 6.51
C ASN A 9 10.49 -3.59 6.51
N ARG A 10 11.62 -3.56 7.23
CA ARG A 10 12.46 -2.36 7.30
C ARG A 10 13.09 -2.00 5.96
N GLN A 11 13.46 -3.00 5.14
CA GLN A 11 13.97 -2.78 3.79
C GLN A 11 12.87 -2.23 2.87
N MET A 12 11.65 -2.77 2.99
CA MET A 12 10.49 -2.29 2.24
C MET A 12 10.18 -0.84 2.56
N GLU A 13 10.13 -0.46 3.84
CA GLU A 13 9.91 0.93 4.26
C GLU A 13 11.00 1.87 3.72
N LYS A 14 12.26 1.46 3.76
CA LYS A 14 13.36 2.25 3.17
C LYS A 14 13.21 2.41 1.66
N ARG A 15 12.70 1.38 0.97
CA ARG A 15 12.47 1.44 -0.48
C ARG A 15 11.34 2.42 -0.80
N ILE A 16 10.22 2.34 -0.08
CA ILE A 16 9.09 3.27 -0.24
C ILE A 16 9.52 4.71 0.01
N ARG A 17 10.27 4.98 1.10
CA ARG A 17 10.79 6.32 1.43
C ARG A 17 11.79 6.89 0.41
N ARG A 18 12.39 6.03 -0.43
CA ARG A 18 13.33 6.45 -1.48
C ARG A 18 12.65 6.71 -2.82
N LEU A 19 11.39 6.32 -2.98
CA LEU A 19 10.65 6.60 -4.19
C LEU A 19 10.46 8.11 -4.32
N THR A 20 10.74 8.61 -5.52
CA THR A 20 10.36 9.97 -5.91
C THR A 20 8.84 10.05 -6.06
N GLU A 21 8.29 11.27 -5.97
CA GLU A 21 6.84 11.47 -6.15
C GLU A 21 6.36 10.95 -7.51
N ALA A 22 7.16 11.10 -8.57
CA ALA A 22 6.83 10.56 -9.89
C ALA A 22 6.73 9.03 -9.89
N GLU A 23 7.63 8.33 -9.19
CA GLU A 23 7.58 6.87 -9.06
C GLU A 23 6.39 6.42 -8.20
N ARG A 24 6.09 7.15 -7.11
CA ARG A 24 4.90 6.89 -6.28
C ARG A 24 3.64 6.98 -7.13
N GLN A 25 3.47 8.05 -7.90
CA GLN A 25 2.32 8.24 -8.79
C GLN A 25 2.24 7.18 -9.89
N ALA A 26 3.38 6.78 -10.47
CA ALA A 26 3.41 5.71 -11.47
C ALA A 26 2.92 4.37 -10.89
N ILE A 27 3.36 4.01 -9.68
CA ILE A 27 2.94 2.80 -8.98
C ILE A 27 1.46 2.87 -8.61
N LEU A 28 0.99 4.00 -8.06
CA LEU A 28 -0.43 4.17 -7.73
C LEU A 28 -1.33 4.07 -8.96
N LYS A 29 -0.88 4.57 -10.11
CA LYS A 29 -1.60 4.45 -11.38
C LYS A 29 -1.64 3.00 -11.88
N ALA A 30 -0.51 2.29 -11.81
CA ALA A 30 -0.40 0.89 -12.23
C ALA A 30 -1.08 -0.09 -11.28
N SER A 31 -1.17 0.26 -9.99
CA SER A 31 -1.77 -0.58 -8.97
C SER A 31 -3.26 -0.81 -9.27
N PRO A 32 -3.74 -2.06 -9.11
CA PRO A 32 -5.18 -2.36 -9.21
C PRO A 32 -5.95 -1.79 -8.01
N LEU A 33 -5.27 -1.25 -7.00
CA LEU A 33 -5.85 -0.69 -5.80
C LEU A 33 -5.92 0.84 -5.87
N GLU A 34 -6.92 1.41 -5.23
CA GLU A 34 -7.13 2.86 -5.13
C GLU A 34 -7.54 3.25 -3.71
N ALA A 35 -7.03 4.39 -3.26
CA ALA A 35 -7.40 4.98 -1.98
C ALA A 35 -8.75 5.69 -2.15
N GLY A 36 -9.71 5.35 -1.29
CA GLY A 36 -11.10 5.70 -1.46
C GLY A 36 -11.63 6.73 -0.49
N LEU A 37 -12.11 6.25 0.65
CA LEU A 37 -12.78 7.03 1.68
C LEU A 37 -11.96 7.08 2.97
N PHE A 38 -11.94 8.27 3.55
CA PHE A 38 -11.42 8.54 4.89
C PHE A 38 -12.63 8.79 5.79
N GLN A 39 -12.96 7.84 6.66
CA GLN A 39 -14.09 7.98 7.59
C GLN A 39 -13.66 7.44 8.96
N GLY A 40 -13.95 8.19 10.02
CA GLY A 40 -13.50 7.82 11.37
C GLY A 40 -11.97 7.90 11.50
N GLU A 41 -11.32 6.85 12.00
CA GLU A 41 -9.87 6.77 12.29
C GLU A 41 -9.08 5.90 11.26
N GLY A 42 -9.65 5.66 10.07
CA GLY A 42 -9.05 4.75 9.09
C GLY A 42 -9.21 5.17 7.63
N PHE A 43 -8.54 4.44 6.74
CA PHE A 43 -8.64 4.62 5.29
C PHE A 43 -9.18 3.35 4.62
N HIS A 44 -9.90 3.54 3.53
CA HIS A 44 -10.41 2.46 2.69
C HIS A 44 -9.55 2.34 1.43
N VAL A 45 -9.08 1.12 1.16
CA VAL A 45 -8.47 0.76 -0.13
C VAL A 45 -9.36 -0.25 -0.83
N PHE A 46 -9.71 0.01 -2.08
CA PHE A 46 -10.53 -0.91 -2.89
C PHE A 46 -9.86 -1.23 -4.23
N LEU A 47 -10.36 -2.27 -4.90
CA LEU A 47 -9.94 -2.61 -6.26
C LEU A 47 -10.59 -1.64 -7.25
N LYS A 48 -9.81 -1.05 -8.15
CA LYS A 48 -10.30 -0.17 -9.22
C LYS A 48 -11.33 -0.85 -10.12
N SER A 49 -11.15 -2.16 -10.35
CA SER A 49 -12.07 -2.96 -11.16
C SER A 49 -13.41 -3.26 -10.48
N GLU A 50 -13.43 -3.21 -9.14
CA GLU A 50 -14.63 -3.46 -8.33
C GLU A 50 -14.61 -2.49 -7.12
N PRO A 51 -15.11 -1.25 -7.28
CA PRO A 51 -15.24 -0.30 -6.18
C PRO A 51 -16.40 -0.71 -5.27
N ASP A 52 -16.18 -1.80 -4.53
CA ASP A 52 -17.10 -2.33 -3.53
C ASP A 52 -16.58 -1.98 -2.13
N PHE A 53 -17.23 -1.02 -1.49
CA PHE A 53 -16.90 -0.59 -0.13
C PHE A 53 -17.07 -1.71 0.90
N GLY A 54 -17.92 -2.71 0.64
CA GLY A 54 -18.08 -3.89 1.50
C GLY A 54 -16.90 -4.86 1.44
N LYS A 55 -16.08 -4.79 0.38
CA LYS A 55 -14.84 -5.57 0.21
C LYS A 55 -13.57 -4.74 0.40
N ALA A 56 -13.70 -3.45 0.72
CA ALA A 56 -12.56 -2.57 0.90
C ALA A 56 -11.71 -3.04 2.08
N HIS A 57 -10.38 -2.99 1.93
CA HIS A 57 -9.49 -3.14 3.06
C HIS A 57 -9.58 -1.89 3.92
N VAL A 58 -9.98 -2.07 5.18
CA VAL A 58 -10.02 -1.02 6.20
C VAL A 58 -8.86 -1.25 7.13
N ASP A 59 -7.91 -0.30 7.15
CA ASP A 59 -6.84 -0.26 8.14
C ASP A 59 -7.00 0.99 9.01
N SER A 60 -6.96 0.79 10.34
CA SER A 60 -7.17 1.83 11.35
C SER A 60 -5.80 2.22 11.91
N LEU A 61 -5.08 3.05 11.17
CA LEU A 61 -3.85 3.68 11.65
C LEU A 61 -4.23 5.08 12.12
N GLY A 62 -4.35 5.27 13.44
CA GLY A 62 -4.93 6.47 14.06
C GLY A 62 -4.54 7.85 13.49
N GLU A 63 -3.42 7.99 12.77
CA GLU A 63 -3.19 9.14 11.87
C GLU A 63 -3.73 8.88 10.45
N ILE A 64 -4.90 9.46 10.20
CA ILE A 64 -5.53 9.52 8.89
C ILE A 64 -4.69 10.43 7.99
N SER A 65 -3.90 9.84 7.10
CA SER A 65 -3.33 10.59 5.97
C SER A 65 -3.55 9.82 4.68
N ALA A 66 -3.92 10.54 3.62
CA ALA A 66 -3.96 9.98 2.27
C ALA A 66 -2.63 9.32 1.90
N GLN A 67 -1.53 9.86 2.43
CA GLN A 67 -0.19 9.35 2.25
C GLN A 67 0.02 7.96 2.88
N ALA A 68 -0.58 7.66 4.04
CA ALA A 68 -0.52 6.34 4.64
C ALA A 68 -1.27 5.28 3.80
N ALA A 69 -2.43 5.65 3.24
CA ALA A 69 -3.19 4.78 2.34
C ALA A 69 -2.41 4.50 1.05
N GLU A 70 -1.81 5.53 0.45
CA GLU A 70 -0.93 5.40 -0.72
C GLU A 70 0.29 4.54 -0.43
N ASP A 71 0.98 4.76 0.70
CA ASP A 71 2.14 3.97 1.09
C ASP A 71 1.78 2.49 1.29
N TRP A 72 0.59 2.21 1.82
CA TRP A 72 0.07 0.85 1.93
C TRP A 72 -0.15 0.23 0.54
N ILE A 73 -0.76 0.95 -0.39
CA ILE A 73 -0.98 0.50 -1.78
C ILE A 73 0.36 0.20 -2.46
N ILE A 74 1.32 1.11 -2.36
CA ILE A 74 2.67 0.97 -2.92
C ILE A 74 3.36 -0.27 -2.33
N ARG A 75 3.23 -0.49 -1.01
CA ARG A 75 3.77 -1.67 -0.34
C ARG A 75 3.17 -2.96 -0.89
N GLN A 76 1.85 -3.04 -1.06
CA GLN A 76 1.20 -4.23 -1.62
C GLN A 76 1.65 -4.50 -3.05
N TYR A 77 1.77 -3.46 -3.86
CA TYR A 77 2.25 -3.57 -5.24
C TYR A 77 3.68 -4.13 -5.30
N LEU A 78 4.60 -3.55 -4.52
CA LEU A 78 6.00 -4.00 -4.48
C LEU A 78 6.14 -5.42 -3.93
N LEU A 79 5.33 -5.80 -2.93
CA LEU A 79 5.30 -7.17 -2.41
C LEU A 79 4.79 -8.18 -3.45
N ALA A 80 3.80 -7.79 -4.26
CA ALA A 80 3.30 -8.63 -5.35
C ALA A 80 4.35 -8.80 -6.46
N GLU A 81 5.03 -7.71 -6.85
CA GLU A 81 6.13 -7.77 -7.82
C GLU A 81 7.29 -8.65 -7.34
N ASP A 82 7.66 -8.55 -6.05
CA ASP A 82 8.76 -9.35 -5.48
C ASP A 82 8.40 -10.84 -5.45
N LYS A 83 7.15 -11.18 -5.13
CA LYS A 83 6.65 -12.56 -5.25
C LYS A 83 6.69 -13.07 -6.68
N MET A 84 6.31 -12.24 -7.65
CA MET A 84 6.34 -12.63 -9.08
C MET A 84 7.76 -12.80 -9.62
N LYS A 85 8.74 -12.05 -9.10
CA LYS A 85 10.17 -12.19 -9.50
C LYS A 85 10.87 -13.39 -8.86
N ASN A 86 10.35 -13.87 -7.74
CA ASN A 86 10.87 -15.04 -7.01
C ASN A 86 10.15 -16.35 -7.40
N LEU A 87 9.37 -16.32 -8.48
CA LEU A 87 8.66 -17.45 -9.10
C LEU A 87 9.34 -17.80 -10.43
#